data_AF-A0A6L9MMU8-F1
#
_entry.id   AF-A0A6L9MMU8-F1
#
_cell.length_a   1.000
_cell.length_b   1.000
_cell.length_c   1.000
_cell.angle_alpha   90.00
_cell.angle_beta   90.00
_cell.angle_gamma   90.00
#
_symmetry.space_group_name_H-M   'P 1'
#
loop_
_entity.id
_entity.type
_entity.pdbx_description
1 polymer ?
#
loop_
_entity_poly.entity_id
_entity_poly.type
_entity_poly.pdbx_seq_one_letter_code
_entity_poly.pdbx_strand_id
1 'polypeptide(L)'
;MLVFVAGMQRSGSTFSFNVVRELLAKRGVLYQEPHSSIHAVIPRSGEADHIIIKAHVTDEHTLRLIKLGAVKAICTVRKPEDAIASWMETFDAPLSDAIDRLEKWFGFFEQIRKHALIVRYEDIDKRPFRAAWKISRALSVDATPLEIYRIAKTHDKRAVKEMADSLSVSGEKVKDVGFSYYDERTYYHRRHVSHLTSLSAEERIGHEAVKIIRHYFTGKIDAWGEII
;
A
#
# COMPACT_ATOMS: atom_id res chain seq x y z
N MET A 1 -12.34 -2.29 -15.57
CA MET A 1 -10.88 -2.41 -15.33
C MET A 1 -10.62 -3.10 -14.01
N LEU A 2 -9.72 -4.09 -14.00
CA LEU A 2 -9.30 -4.80 -12.80
C LEU A 2 -7.93 -4.29 -12.33
N VAL A 3 -7.83 -3.88 -11.07
CA VAL A 3 -6.58 -3.38 -10.48
C VAL A 3 -6.27 -4.10 -9.17
N PHE A 4 -5.05 -4.62 -9.06
CA PHE A 4 -4.51 -5.16 -7.82
C PHE A 4 -3.49 -4.20 -7.23
N VAL A 5 -3.82 -3.63 -6.07
CA VAL A 5 -2.94 -2.73 -5.33
C VAL A 5 -2.25 -3.54 -4.23
N ALA A 6 -1.02 -3.94 -4.55
CA ALA A 6 -0.08 -4.57 -3.65
C ALA A 6 0.72 -3.53 -2.86
N GLY A 7 1.26 -3.95 -1.73
CA GLY A 7 2.37 -3.24 -1.15
C GLY A 7 2.99 -3.94 0.02
N MET A 8 4.26 -3.65 0.25
CA MET A 8 4.91 -4.00 1.49
C MET A 8 4.11 -3.38 2.65
N GLN A 9 3.99 -4.07 3.78
CA GLN A 9 3.35 -3.52 4.96
C GLN A 9 4.02 -2.17 5.30
N ARG A 10 3.23 -1.12 5.50
CA ARG A 10 3.72 0.25 5.83
C ARG A 10 4.61 0.91 4.76
N SER A 11 4.43 0.56 3.49
CA SER A 11 5.13 1.17 2.34
C SER A 11 4.31 2.22 1.57
N GLY A 12 3.17 2.67 2.11
CA GLY A 12 2.30 3.62 1.41
C GLY A 12 1.32 2.97 0.42
N SER A 13 1.06 1.66 0.54
CA SER A 13 0.05 0.96 -0.28
C SER A 13 -1.34 1.61 -0.24
N THR A 14 -1.69 2.20 0.91
CA THR A 14 -2.99 2.86 1.08
C THR A 14 -3.05 4.20 0.32
N PHE A 15 -1.93 4.92 0.20
CA PHE A 15 -1.84 6.08 -0.70
C PHE A 15 -2.12 5.65 -2.14
N SER A 16 -1.38 4.65 -2.64
CA SER A 16 -1.55 4.17 -4.01
C SER A 16 -2.96 3.66 -4.27
N PHE A 17 -3.55 2.94 -3.30
CA PHE A 17 -4.93 2.49 -3.36
C PHE A 17 -5.91 3.65 -3.53
N ASN A 18 -5.81 4.69 -2.70
CA ASN A 18 -6.71 5.83 -2.78
C ASN A 18 -6.51 6.66 -4.05
N VAL A 19 -5.28 6.76 -4.57
CA VAL A 19 -5.04 7.37 -5.89
C VAL A 19 -5.77 6.59 -6.98
N VAL A 20 -5.63 5.26 -7.03
CA VAL A 20 -6.34 4.41 -8.00
C VAL A 20 -7.85 4.59 -7.85
N ARG A 21 -8.35 4.55 -6.61
CA ARG A 21 -9.76 4.69 -6.28
C ARG A 21 -10.35 6.00 -6.82
N GLU A 22 -9.74 7.14 -6.49
CA GLU A 22 -10.23 8.44 -6.94
C GLU A 22 -10.16 8.61 -8.46
N LEU A 23 -9.14 8.05 -9.11
CA LEU A 23 -9.05 8.04 -10.56
C LEU A 23 -10.17 7.19 -11.19
N LEU A 24 -10.41 5.97 -10.69
CA LEU A 24 -11.40 5.09 -11.31
C LEU A 24 -12.85 5.47 -10.96
N ALA A 25 -13.12 5.94 -9.75
CA ALA A 25 -14.47 6.37 -9.33
C ALA A 25 -15.02 7.54 -10.17
N LYS A 26 -14.14 8.35 -10.77
CA LYS A 26 -14.53 9.45 -11.68
C LYS A 26 -14.88 8.97 -13.09
N ARG A 27 -14.62 7.70 -13.40
CA ARG A 27 -14.66 7.13 -14.76
C ARG A 27 -15.62 5.95 -14.89
N GLY A 28 -16.34 5.62 -13.82
CA GLY A 28 -17.35 4.56 -13.81
C GLY A 28 -17.71 4.13 -12.40
N VAL A 29 -18.61 3.16 -12.32
CA VAL A 29 -19.00 2.48 -11.09
C VAL A 29 -17.80 1.68 -10.57
N LEU A 30 -17.40 1.99 -9.34
CA LEU A 30 -16.23 1.39 -8.70
C LEU A 30 -16.63 0.45 -7.57
N TYR A 31 -16.18 -0.80 -7.66
CA TYR A 31 -16.15 -1.75 -6.56
C TYR A 31 -14.74 -1.86 -5.97
N GLN A 32 -14.65 -1.96 -4.65
CA GLN A 32 -13.37 -2.12 -3.96
C GLN A 32 -13.50 -3.07 -2.77
N GLU A 33 -12.49 -3.91 -2.55
CA GLU A 33 -12.48 -4.84 -1.43
C GLU A 33 -11.05 -5.17 -1.00
N PRO A 34 -10.76 -5.32 0.32
CA PRO A 34 -9.50 -5.88 0.76
C PRO A 34 -9.59 -7.41 0.67
N HIS A 35 -9.05 -8.00 -0.38
CA HIS A 35 -9.11 -9.45 -0.64
C HIS A 35 -7.83 -9.94 -1.32
N SER A 36 -7.49 -11.23 -1.21
CA SER A 36 -6.31 -11.82 -1.88
C SER A 36 -6.62 -12.51 -3.20
N SER A 37 -7.91 -12.62 -3.56
CA SER A 37 -8.39 -13.36 -4.72
C SER A 37 -9.37 -12.52 -5.53
N ILE A 38 -9.07 -12.30 -6.81
CA ILE A 38 -9.97 -11.62 -7.73
C ILE A 38 -11.17 -12.47 -8.12
N HIS A 39 -11.00 -13.79 -8.17
CA HIS A 39 -12.08 -14.72 -8.49
C HIS A 39 -13.19 -14.69 -7.43
N ALA A 40 -12.82 -14.53 -6.15
CA ALA A 40 -13.79 -14.39 -5.09
C ALA A 40 -14.52 -13.03 -5.12
N VAL A 41 -13.87 -11.98 -5.62
CA VAL A 41 -14.39 -10.60 -5.61
C VAL A 41 -15.35 -10.33 -6.77
N ILE A 42 -15.08 -10.87 -7.96
CA ILE A 42 -15.90 -10.63 -9.18
C ILE A 42 -17.40 -10.91 -8.96
N PRO A 43 -17.83 -12.02 -8.34
CA PRO A 43 -19.26 -12.25 -8.11
C PRO A 43 -19.92 -11.22 -7.19
N ARG A 44 -19.15 -10.53 -6.32
CA ARG A 44 -19.64 -9.51 -5.40
C ARG A 44 -19.63 -8.11 -5.99
N SER A 45 -18.94 -7.90 -7.12
CA SER A 45 -18.78 -6.57 -7.70
C SER A 45 -20.01 -6.06 -8.46
N GLY A 46 -20.97 -6.93 -8.77
CA GLY A 46 -22.16 -6.58 -9.55
C GLY A 46 -21.79 -5.93 -10.88
N GLU A 47 -22.50 -4.85 -11.24
CA GLU A 47 -22.34 -4.09 -12.48
C GLU A 47 -21.18 -3.06 -12.45
N ALA A 48 -20.13 -3.31 -11.65
CA ALA A 48 -19.03 -2.36 -11.53
C ALA A 48 -18.17 -2.31 -12.81
N ASP A 49 -17.99 -1.11 -13.36
CA ASP A 49 -17.04 -0.85 -14.45
C ASP A 49 -15.58 -1.09 -14.01
N HIS A 50 -15.29 -0.86 -12.74
CA HIS A 50 -13.96 -0.94 -12.16
C HIS A 50 -13.95 -1.75 -10.87
N ILE A 51 -12.93 -2.60 -10.70
CA ILE A 51 -12.73 -3.40 -9.47
C ILE A 51 -11.30 -3.15 -8.97
N ILE A 52 -11.18 -2.72 -7.72
CA ILE A 52 -9.89 -2.57 -7.04
C ILE A 52 -9.80 -3.57 -5.90
N ILE A 53 -8.72 -4.33 -5.88
CA ILE A 53 -8.40 -5.23 -4.79
C ILE A 53 -7.13 -4.74 -4.11
N LYS A 54 -7.15 -4.61 -2.78
CA LYS A 54 -5.97 -4.26 -1.99
C LYS A 54 -5.54 -5.42 -1.12
N ALA A 55 -4.30 -5.87 -1.26
CA ALA A 55 -3.74 -6.90 -0.41
C ALA A 55 -2.21 -6.80 -0.29
N HIS A 56 -1.63 -7.59 0.60
CA HIS A 56 -0.17 -7.74 0.71
C HIS A 56 0.35 -8.93 -0.08
N VAL A 57 -0.48 -9.95 -0.29
CA VAL A 57 -0.20 -11.16 -1.08
C VAL A 57 -1.46 -11.58 -1.82
N THR A 58 -1.34 -12.48 -2.79
CA THR A 58 -2.47 -12.92 -3.63
C THR A 58 -2.42 -14.42 -3.89
N ASP A 59 -3.54 -14.98 -4.38
CA ASP A 59 -3.62 -16.37 -4.81
C ASP A 59 -3.00 -16.61 -6.21
N GLU A 60 -2.82 -17.87 -6.58
CA GLU A 60 -2.18 -18.23 -7.85
C GLU A 60 -2.96 -17.74 -9.07
N HIS A 61 -4.29 -17.71 -8.99
CA HIS A 61 -5.16 -17.25 -10.07
C HIS A 61 -4.97 -15.76 -10.34
N THR A 62 -5.02 -14.92 -9.30
CA THR A 62 -4.81 -13.48 -9.42
C THR A 62 -3.38 -13.18 -9.86
N LEU A 63 -2.39 -13.92 -9.34
CA LEU A 63 -1.01 -13.80 -9.78
C LEU A 63 -0.87 -14.09 -11.28
N ARG A 64 -1.51 -15.14 -11.78
CA ARG A 64 -1.49 -15.47 -13.21
C ARG A 64 -2.11 -14.36 -14.05
N LEU A 65 -3.23 -13.78 -13.61
CA LEU A 65 -3.88 -12.66 -14.30
C LEU A 65 -3.04 -11.39 -14.31
N ILE A 66 -2.28 -11.12 -13.24
CA ILE A 66 -1.28 -10.04 -13.20
C ILE A 66 -0.18 -10.30 -14.23
N LYS A 67 0.40 -11.51 -14.26
CA LYS A 67 1.46 -11.86 -15.21
C LYS A 67 1.02 -11.78 -16.68
N LEU A 68 -0.24 -12.10 -16.96
CA LEU A 68 -0.86 -11.97 -18.28
C LEU A 68 -1.25 -10.53 -18.65
N GLY A 69 -1.16 -9.58 -17.71
CA GLY A 69 -1.57 -8.18 -17.93
C GLY A 69 -3.08 -7.95 -17.93
N ALA A 70 -3.88 -8.98 -17.63
CA ALA A 70 -5.34 -8.88 -17.50
C ALA A 70 -5.75 -8.10 -16.24
N VAL A 71 -4.89 -8.09 -15.21
CA VAL A 71 -5.03 -7.26 -14.01
C VAL A 71 -3.86 -6.29 -13.94
N LYS A 72 -4.15 -4.99 -13.87
CA LYS A 72 -3.11 -3.99 -13.64
C LYS A 72 -2.62 -4.10 -12.21
N ALA A 73 -1.32 -4.31 -12.01
CA ALA A 73 -0.73 -4.38 -10.68
C ALA A 73 0.03 -3.09 -10.35
N ILE A 74 -0.21 -2.56 -9.16
CA ILE A 74 0.58 -1.48 -8.56
C ILE A 74 1.14 -2.02 -7.26
N CYS A 75 2.45 -1.95 -7.10
CA CYS A 75 3.13 -2.46 -5.91
C CYS A 75 3.92 -1.34 -5.25
N THR A 76 3.65 -1.10 -3.98
CA THR A 76 4.42 -0.15 -3.18
C THR A 76 5.53 -0.84 -2.41
N VAL A 77 6.70 -0.20 -2.38
CA VAL A 77 7.91 -0.70 -1.74
C VAL A 77 8.53 0.36 -0.86
N ARG A 78 9.24 -0.07 0.18
CA ARG A 78 9.98 0.78 1.13
C ARG A 78 11.20 -0.01 1.58
N LYS A 79 12.18 0.68 2.17
CA LYS A 79 13.24 0.00 2.93
C LYS A 79 12.62 -0.96 3.97
N PRO A 80 13.00 -2.25 3.97
CA PRO A 80 12.50 -3.23 4.94
C PRO A 80 12.59 -2.78 6.38
N GLU A 81 13.72 -2.21 6.79
CA GLU A 81 13.93 -1.75 8.17
C GLU A 81 12.94 -0.64 8.57
N ASP A 82 12.68 0.31 7.68
CA ASP A 82 11.76 1.43 7.95
C ASP A 82 10.29 0.97 7.99
N ALA A 83 9.96 0.00 7.12
CA ALA A 83 8.65 -0.64 7.08
C ALA A 83 8.37 -1.45 8.36
N ILE A 84 9.34 -2.26 8.79
CA ILE A 84 9.27 -3.04 10.04
C ILE A 84 9.17 -2.11 11.25
N ALA A 85 10.04 -1.10 11.36
CA ALA A 85 9.95 -0.11 12.44
C ALA A 85 8.59 0.60 12.44
N SER A 86 7.99 0.84 11.26
CA SER A 86 6.63 1.39 11.14
C SER A 86 5.55 0.43 11.54
N TRP A 87 5.73 -0.86 11.31
CA TRP A 87 4.77 -1.87 11.72
C TRP A 87 4.77 -2.03 13.24
N MET A 88 5.96 -2.18 13.84
CA MET A 88 6.16 -2.36 15.27
C MET A 88 5.55 -1.20 16.07
N GLU A 89 5.85 0.06 15.72
CA GLU A 89 5.26 1.22 16.41
C GLU A 89 3.74 1.34 16.26
N THR A 90 3.21 0.98 15.09
CA THR A 90 1.76 1.18 14.82
C THR A 90 0.92 0.14 15.54
N PHE A 91 1.41 -1.09 15.65
CA PHE A 91 0.64 -2.25 16.10
C PHE A 91 1.19 -2.93 17.36
N ASP A 92 2.25 -2.37 17.95
CA ASP A 92 2.94 -2.95 19.11
C ASP A 92 3.36 -4.42 18.89
N ALA A 93 3.86 -4.69 17.68
CA ALA A 93 4.14 -6.05 17.23
C ALA A 93 5.61 -6.45 17.48
N PRO A 94 5.89 -7.73 17.81
CA PRO A 94 7.25 -8.25 17.90
C PRO A 94 8.02 -8.13 16.58
N LEU A 95 9.35 -8.01 16.68
CA LEU A 95 10.25 -7.95 15.51
C LEU A 95 10.12 -9.21 14.64
N SER A 96 10.05 -10.40 15.26
CA SER A 96 9.89 -11.69 14.56
C SER A 96 8.67 -11.70 13.65
N ASP A 97 7.53 -11.23 14.16
CA ASP A 97 6.26 -11.21 13.42
C ASP A 97 6.32 -10.26 12.23
N ALA A 98 7.01 -9.13 12.39
CA ALA A 98 7.22 -8.17 11.32
C ALA A 98 8.12 -8.74 10.21
N ILE A 99 9.18 -9.46 10.58
CA ILE A 99 10.09 -10.15 9.65
C ILE A 99 9.33 -11.23 8.88
N ASP A 100 8.58 -12.11 9.55
CA ASP A 100 7.83 -13.20 8.91
C ASP A 100 6.79 -12.69 7.90
N ARG A 101 6.10 -11.59 8.24
CA ARG A 101 5.15 -10.96 7.33
C ARG A 101 5.84 -10.39 6.09
N LEU A 102 7.01 -9.81 6.27
CA LEU A 102 7.77 -9.21 5.19
C LEU A 102 8.43 -10.26 4.29
N GLU A 103 8.88 -11.38 4.85
CA GLU A 103 9.42 -12.52 4.11
C GLU A 103 8.37 -13.10 3.16
N LYS A 104 7.14 -13.32 3.65
CA LYS A 104 6.01 -13.74 2.81
C LYS A 104 5.71 -12.73 1.70
N TRP A 105 5.80 -11.44 2.01
CA TRP A 105 5.62 -10.39 1.02
C TRP A 105 6.73 -10.40 -0.05
N PHE A 106 8.01 -10.59 0.32
CA PHE A 106 9.12 -10.70 -0.63
C PHE A 106 8.93 -11.86 -1.60
N GLY A 107 8.52 -13.03 -1.11
CA GLY A 107 8.23 -14.19 -1.96
C GLY A 107 7.13 -13.90 -3.00
N PHE A 108 6.16 -13.06 -2.66
CA PHE A 108 5.16 -12.57 -3.62
C PHE A 108 5.70 -11.47 -4.55
N PHE A 109 6.43 -10.49 -4.00
CA PHE A 109 6.99 -9.36 -4.74
C PHE A 109 7.87 -9.82 -5.91
N GLU A 110 8.75 -10.79 -5.68
CA GLU A 110 9.61 -11.34 -6.74
C GLU A 110 8.82 -11.89 -7.93
N GLN A 111 7.61 -12.40 -7.68
CA GLN A 111 6.76 -12.95 -8.73
C GLN A 111 6.03 -11.87 -9.55
N ILE A 112 5.87 -10.66 -9.01
CA ILE A 112 5.13 -9.56 -9.67
C ILE A 112 6.01 -8.37 -10.07
N ARG A 113 7.25 -8.26 -9.59
CA ARG A 113 8.10 -7.06 -9.77
C ARG A 113 8.28 -6.61 -11.22
N LYS A 114 8.24 -7.55 -12.17
CA LYS A 114 8.35 -7.28 -13.62
C LYS A 114 7.00 -6.96 -14.30
N HIS A 115 5.90 -7.20 -13.61
CA HIS A 115 4.53 -7.09 -14.12
C HIS A 115 3.71 -5.99 -13.44
N ALA A 116 4.27 -5.36 -12.39
CA ALA A 116 3.62 -4.31 -11.63
C ALA A 116 4.33 -2.96 -11.80
N LEU A 117 3.58 -1.87 -11.71
CA LEU A 117 4.17 -0.56 -11.45
C LEU A 117 4.75 -0.55 -10.04
N ILE A 118 6.07 -0.41 -9.92
CA ILE A 118 6.72 -0.23 -8.62
C ILE A 118 6.70 1.24 -8.21
N VAL A 119 6.14 1.53 -7.04
CA VAL A 119 6.06 2.86 -6.44
C VAL A 119 6.82 2.84 -5.12
N ARG A 120 7.93 3.58 -5.07
CA ARG A 120 8.74 3.69 -3.85
C ARG A 120 8.06 4.62 -2.84
N TYR A 121 8.11 4.27 -1.56
CA TYR A 121 7.56 5.07 -0.48
C TYR A 121 8.18 6.48 -0.44
N GLU A 122 9.46 6.61 -0.76
CA GLU A 122 10.16 7.89 -0.78
C GLU A 122 9.61 8.82 -1.88
N ASP A 123 9.16 8.25 -3.00
CA ASP A 123 8.47 9.01 -4.05
C ASP A 123 7.09 9.47 -3.55
N ILE A 124 6.36 8.63 -2.80
CA ILE A 124 5.07 9.00 -2.19
C ILE A 124 5.27 10.12 -1.16
N ASP A 125 6.26 9.97 -0.29
CA ASP A 125 6.53 10.88 0.82
C ASP A 125 7.03 12.25 0.33
N LYS A 126 8.02 12.26 -0.55
CA LYS A 126 8.69 13.49 -0.98
C LYS A 126 8.07 14.12 -2.22
N ARG A 127 7.39 13.32 -3.06
CA ARG A 127 6.91 13.74 -4.39
C ARG A 127 5.54 13.11 -4.70
N PRO A 128 4.51 13.29 -3.85
CA PRO A 128 3.22 12.60 -3.97
C PRO A 128 2.55 12.83 -5.33
N PHE A 129 2.66 14.03 -5.90
CA PHE A 129 2.18 14.32 -7.25
C PHE A 129 2.83 13.43 -8.32
N ARG A 130 4.16 13.26 -8.26
CA ARG A 130 4.89 12.41 -9.20
C ARG A 130 4.52 10.93 -9.03
N ALA A 131 4.31 10.47 -7.81
CA ALA A 131 3.82 9.11 -7.54
C ALA A 131 2.42 8.91 -8.13
N ALA A 132 1.49 9.84 -7.87
CA ALA A 132 0.13 9.78 -8.41
C ALA A 132 0.11 9.87 -9.95
N TRP A 133 0.97 10.69 -10.55
CA TRP A 133 1.15 10.77 -11.99
C TRP A 133 1.59 9.44 -12.60
N LYS A 134 2.61 8.78 -12.03
CA LYS A 134 3.05 7.45 -12.48
C LYS A 134 1.91 6.43 -12.44
N ILE A 135 1.12 6.44 -11.36
CA ILE A 135 -0.05 5.56 -11.19
C ILE A 135 -1.09 5.82 -12.29
N SER A 136 -1.47 7.08 -12.51
CA SER A 136 -2.41 7.45 -13.57
C SER A 136 -1.95 6.97 -14.96
N ARG A 137 -0.67 7.15 -15.29
CA ARG A 137 -0.10 6.67 -16.56
C ARG A 137 -0.13 5.15 -16.67
N ALA A 138 0.18 4.41 -15.61
CA ALA A 138 0.14 2.95 -15.62
C ALA A 138 -1.28 2.39 -15.80
N LEU A 139 -2.30 3.09 -15.28
CA LEU A 139 -3.70 2.75 -15.49
C LEU A 139 -4.22 3.15 -16.88
N SER A 140 -3.48 4.00 -17.61
CA SER A 140 -3.92 4.55 -18.91
C SER A 140 -5.27 5.26 -18.84
N VAL A 141 -5.53 5.95 -17.71
CA VAL A 141 -6.72 6.76 -17.53
C VAL A 141 -6.50 8.16 -18.08
N ASP A 142 -7.53 8.73 -18.71
CA ASP A 142 -7.50 10.11 -19.18
C ASP A 142 -7.72 11.07 -18.01
N ALA A 143 -6.65 11.42 -17.29
CA ALA A 143 -6.67 12.32 -16.13
C ALA A 143 -5.79 13.55 -16.37
N THR A 144 -6.35 14.72 -16.05
CA THR A 144 -5.60 15.98 -16.20
C THR A 144 -4.53 16.14 -15.10
N PRO A 145 -3.44 16.89 -15.35
CA PRO A 145 -2.45 17.19 -14.31
C PRO A 145 -3.07 17.81 -13.04
N LEU A 146 -4.06 18.69 -13.21
CA LEU A 146 -4.75 19.33 -12.09
C LEU A 146 -5.57 18.32 -11.26
N GLU A 147 -6.23 17.36 -11.90
CA GLU A 147 -6.94 16.29 -11.23
C GLU A 147 -5.97 15.42 -10.39
N ILE A 148 -4.86 14.99 -11.00
CA ILE A 148 -3.83 14.18 -10.35
C ILE A 148 -3.24 14.93 -9.15
N TYR A 149 -2.98 16.22 -9.31
CA TYR A 149 -2.49 17.09 -8.22
C TYR A 149 -3.47 17.15 -7.05
N ARG A 150 -4.77 17.35 -7.32
CA ARG A 150 -5.80 17.38 -6.27
C ARG A 150 -5.89 16.05 -5.53
N ILE A 151 -5.89 14.93 -6.26
CA ILE A 151 -5.91 13.58 -5.65
C ILE A 151 -4.67 13.37 -4.77
N ALA A 152 -3.48 13.70 -5.28
CA ALA A 152 -2.23 13.57 -4.54
C ALA A 152 -2.23 14.43 -3.25
N LYS A 153 -2.78 15.64 -3.32
CA LYS A 153 -2.88 16.55 -2.17
C LYS A 153 -3.88 16.05 -1.11
N THR A 154 -5.04 15.54 -1.54
CA THR A 154 -6.04 14.96 -0.62
C THR A 154 -5.51 13.76 0.17
N HIS A 155 -4.50 13.08 -0.36
CA HIS A 155 -3.90 11.91 0.26
C HIS A 155 -2.45 12.15 0.70
N ASP A 156 -2.02 13.41 0.82
CA ASP A 156 -0.72 13.70 1.38
C ASP A 156 -0.64 13.29 2.86
N LYS A 157 0.58 13.15 3.37
CA LYS A 157 0.83 12.64 4.72
C LYS A 157 0.13 13.46 5.81
N ARG A 158 0.00 14.77 5.61
CA ARG A 158 -0.64 15.67 6.58
C ARG A 158 -2.15 15.48 6.58
N ALA A 159 -2.79 15.52 5.40
CA ALA A 159 -4.22 15.31 5.26
C ALA A 159 -4.65 13.93 5.78
N VAL A 160 -3.84 12.89 5.50
CA VAL A 160 -4.09 11.53 6.02
C VAL A 160 -3.95 11.48 7.53
N LYS A 161 -2.97 12.19 8.12
CA LYS A 161 -2.83 12.24 9.58
C LYS A 161 -4.03 12.92 10.23
N GLU A 162 -4.43 14.09 9.73
CA GLU A 162 -5.59 14.84 10.23
C GLU A 162 -6.87 13.99 10.15
N MET A 163 -7.08 13.28 9.03
CA MET A 163 -8.20 12.34 8.89
C MET A 163 -8.09 11.16 9.87
N ALA A 164 -6.95 10.50 9.95
CA ALA A 164 -6.76 9.33 10.81
C ALA A 164 -6.90 9.65 12.31
N ASP A 165 -6.49 10.84 12.74
CA ASP A 165 -6.61 11.32 14.12
C ASP A 165 -8.07 11.68 14.47
N SER A 166 -8.90 11.98 13.46
CA SER A 166 -10.35 12.24 13.62
C SER A 166 -11.22 10.97 13.64
N LEU A 167 -10.66 9.79 13.37
CA LEU A 167 -11.42 8.54 13.35
C LEU A 167 -11.90 8.16 14.76
N SER A 168 -13.17 7.81 14.88
CA SER A 168 -13.78 7.27 16.10
C SER A 168 -14.22 5.83 15.88
N VAL A 169 -14.05 4.98 16.91
CA VAL A 169 -14.52 3.57 16.90
C VAL A 169 -16.02 3.48 16.61
N SER A 170 -16.81 4.46 17.04
CA SER A 170 -18.26 4.52 16.85
C SER A 170 -18.70 5.14 15.52
N GLY A 171 -17.77 5.43 14.61
CA GLY A 171 -18.09 6.02 13.31
C GLY A 171 -18.83 5.03 12.41
N GLU A 172 -19.87 5.50 11.71
CA GLU A 172 -20.74 4.69 10.83
C GLU A 172 -19.98 3.94 9.71
N LYS A 173 -18.79 4.44 9.32
CA LYS A 173 -17.94 3.86 8.26
C LYS A 173 -16.62 3.33 8.79
N VAL A 174 -16.55 3.03 10.09
CA VAL A 174 -15.36 2.54 10.76
C VAL A 174 -15.51 1.08 11.08
N LYS A 175 -14.54 0.28 10.63
CA LYS A 175 -14.45 -1.15 10.92
C LYS A 175 -13.42 -1.41 11.98
N ASP A 176 -13.85 -2.01 13.08
CA ASP A 176 -12.97 -2.50 14.14
C ASP A 176 -12.49 -3.92 13.83
N VAL A 177 -11.19 -4.16 13.96
CA VAL A 177 -10.54 -5.46 13.79
C VAL A 177 -9.85 -5.94 15.06
N GLY A 178 -10.23 -5.38 16.22
CA GLY A 178 -9.74 -5.74 17.56
C GLY A 178 -8.43 -5.05 17.92
N PHE A 179 -7.41 -5.17 17.06
CA PHE A 179 -6.10 -4.52 17.28
C PHE A 179 -5.99 -3.11 16.69
N SER A 180 -6.94 -2.72 15.83
CA SER A 180 -7.05 -1.41 15.19
C SER A 180 -8.48 -1.19 14.70
N TYR A 181 -8.83 0.04 14.38
CA TYR A 181 -10.00 0.36 13.54
C TYR A 181 -9.57 1.20 12.33
N TYR A 182 -10.35 1.18 11.26
CA TYR A 182 -10.06 1.91 10.01
C TYR A 182 -11.33 2.37 9.28
N ASP A 183 -11.19 3.41 8.45
CA ASP A 183 -12.25 3.87 7.54
C ASP A 183 -12.42 2.89 6.37
N GLU A 184 -13.61 2.33 6.20
CA GLU A 184 -13.90 1.29 5.20
C GLU A 184 -13.72 1.76 3.75
N ARG A 185 -13.78 3.07 3.52
CA ARG A 185 -13.66 3.64 2.18
C ARG A 185 -12.20 3.83 1.78
N THR A 186 -11.36 4.33 2.67
CA THR A 186 -9.97 4.72 2.39
C THR A 186 -8.95 3.72 2.90
N TYR A 187 -9.34 2.83 3.83
CA TYR A 187 -8.46 1.94 4.58
C TYR A 187 -7.37 2.67 5.38
N TYR A 188 -7.62 3.92 5.77
CA TYR A 188 -6.79 4.60 6.76
C TYR A 188 -7.14 4.09 8.14
N HIS A 189 -6.14 3.56 8.84
CA HIS A 189 -6.25 3.07 10.20
C HIS A 189 -6.11 4.21 11.21
N ARG A 190 -6.58 4.00 12.44
CA ARG A 190 -6.12 4.83 13.57
C ARG A 190 -4.59 4.84 13.59
N ARG A 191 -3.97 6.02 13.79
CA ARG A 191 -2.51 6.19 13.76
C ARG A 191 -1.87 5.69 12.44
N HIS A 192 -2.59 5.80 11.30
CA HIS A 192 -2.06 5.35 10.00
C HIS A 192 -0.73 6.02 9.66
N VAL A 193 -0.59 7.30 10.02
CA VAL A 193 0.63 8.10 9.93
C VAL A 193 1.14 8.37 11.36
N SER A 194 2.23 7.70 11.75
CA SER A 194 2.83 7.89 13.08
C SER A 194 3.53 9.24 13.21
N HIS A 195 4.26 9.65 12.16
CA HIS A 195 5.05 10.88 12.15
C HIS A 195 4.89 11.63 10.83
N LEU A 196 4.85 12.97 10.92
CA LEU A 196 4.88 13.85 9.75
C LEU A 196 6.28 13.90 9.12
N THR A 197 7.31 13.81 9.95
CA THR A 197 8.70 13.67 9.54
C THR A 197 9.07 12.20 9.43
N SER A 198 9.80 11.83 8.38
CA SER A 198 10.29 10.46 8.19
C SER A 198 11.52 10.25 9.07
N LEU A 199 11.36 9.46 10.13
CA LEU A 199 12.44 8.99 10.99
C LEU A 199 13.01 7.67 10.43
N SER A 200 14.33 7.48 10.58
CA SER A 200 15.00 6.25 10.19
C SER A 200 14.65 5.10 11.13
N ALA A 201 14.77 3.86 10.66
CA ALA A 201 14.59 2.68 11.50
C ALA A 201 15.55 2.66 12.70
N GLU A 202 16.79 3.12 12.55
CA GLU A 202 17.79 3.13 13.63
C GLU A 202 17.36 4.01 14.80
N GLU A 203 16.76 5.18 14.51
CA GLU A 203 16.22 6.08 15.54
C GLU A 203 15.00 5.50 16.27
N ARG A 204 14.31 4.53 15.66
CA ARG A 204 13.01 4.03 16.10
C ARG A 204 13.09 2.72 16.86
N ILE A 205 13.86 1.77 16.33
CA ILE A 205 14.00 0.40 16.86
C ILE A 205 15.43 0.06 17.26
N GLY A 206 16.36 1.01 17.13
CA GLY A 206 17.76 0.84 17.49
C GLY A 206 18.58 0.11 16.44
N HIS A 207 19.89 0.33 16.50
CA HIS A 207 20.87 -0.18 15.54
C HIS A 207 20.94 -1.72 15.50
N GLU A 208 20.81 -2.39 16.65
CA GLU A 208 20.87 -3.86 16.69
C GLU A 208 19.68 -4.53 15.99
N ALA A 209 18.48 -3.97 16.12
CA ALA A 209 17.32 -4.47 15.37
C ALA A 209 17.50 -4.28 13.86
N VAL A 210 18.04 -3.13 13.44
CA VAL A 210 18.33 -2.87 12.02
C VAL A 210 19.36 -3.84 11.47
N LYS A 211 20.42 -4.15 12.21
CA LYS A 211 21.39 -5.19 11.82
C LYS A 211 20.73 -6.56 11.62
N ILE A 212 19.87 -6.98 12.56
CA ILE A 212 19.14 -8.25 12.45
C ILE A 212 18.30 -8.29 11.18
N ILE A 213 17.53 -7.21 10.91
CA ILE A 213 16.70 -7.10 9.71
C ILE A 213 17.55 -7.19 8.45
N ARG A 214 18.65 -6.41 8.38
CA ARG A 214 19.52 -6.40 7.20
C ARG A 214 20.18 -7.75 6.97
N HIS A 215 20.64 -8.40 8.03
CA HIS A 215 21.20 -9.74 7.95
C HIS A 215 20.15 -10.75 7.43
N TYR A 216 18.93 -10.71 7.95
CA TYR A 216 17.85 -11.62 7.53
C TYR A 216 17.49 -11.48 6.05
N PHE A 217 17.42 -10.25 5.54
CA PHE A 217 17.09 -9.98 4.13
C PHE A 217 18.31 -9.90 3.21
N THR A 218 19.47 -10.42 3.63
CA THR A 218 20.67 -10.50 2.78
C THR A 218 20.33 -11.16 1.44
N GLY A 219 20.75 -10.54 0.34
CA GLY A 219 20.47 -11.01 -1.02
C GLY A 219 19.13 -10.52 -1.60
N LYS A 220 18.26 -9.91 -0.79
CA LYS A 220 17.03 -9.20 -1.25
C LYS A 220 17.17 -7.69 -1.17
N ILE A 221 18.11 -7.20 -0.37
CA ILE A 221 18.46 -5.78 -0.23
C ILE A 221 19.94 -5.53 -0.49
N ASP A 222 20.25 -4.32 -0.95
CA ASP A 222 21.62 -3.85 -1.14
C ASP A 222 22.26 -3.35 0.17
N ALA A 223 23.50 -2.86 0.08
CA ALA A 223 24.25 -2.34 1.22
C ALA A 223 23.58 -1.12 1.90
N TRP A 224 22.65 -0.45 1.21
CA TRP A 224 21.93 0.73 1.69
C TRP A 224 20.52 0.40 2.22
N GLY A 225 20.16 -0.90 2.25
CA GLY A 225 18.84 -1.39 2.64
C GLY A 225 17.77 -1.21 1.56
N GLU A 226 18.16 -0.86 0.33
CA GLU A 226 17.23 -0.75 -0.80
C GLU A 226 16.97 -2.14 -1.40
N ILE A 227 15.74 -2.37 -1.86
CA ILE A 227 15.38 -3.63 -2.50
C ILE A 227 16.10 -3.75 -3.86
N ILE A 228 16.71 -4.92 -4.13
CA ILE A 228 17.43 -5.25 -5.37
C ILE A 228 16.45 -5.63 -6.49
#